data_AF-A0A5B6ZU93-F1
#
_entry.id   AF-A0A5B6ZU93-F1
#
_cell.length_a   1.000
_cell.length_b   1.000
_cell.length_c   1.000
_cell.angle_alpha   90.00
_cell.angle_beta   90.00
_cell.angle_gamma   90.00
#
_symmetry.space_group_name_H-M   'P 1'
#
loop_
_entity.id
_entity.type
_entity.pdbx_description
1 polymer ?
#
loop_
_entity_poly.entity_id
_entity_poly.type
_entity_poly.pdbx_seq_one_letter_code
_entity_poly.pdbx_strand_id
1 'polypeptide(L)'
;NQQDLQLNLVANNFTIESSNSSVLPSGLSCLQRNFLCNRGSPIYYNFAIKCGSPQIIYSNPIVYERDSEALGPAGYYVTNTNRWAVSNVGLFADSNIPQYTSSSSSQVTGTLDPELFQTARISAGSL
;
A
#
# COMPACT_ATOMS: atom_id res chain seq x y z
N ASN A 1 20.57 3.97 -7.49
CA ASN A 1 20.06 3.07 -8.55
C ASN A 1 19.33 1.92 -7.91
N GLN A 2 18.05 2.12 -7.62
CA GLN A 2 17.14 1.06 -7.18
C GLN A 2 16.87 0.19 -8.41
N GLN A 3 17.49 -0.99 -8.47
CA GLN A 3 17.10 -1.99 -9.48
C GLN A 3 15.60 -2.26 -9.32
N ASP A 4 14.92 -2.52 -10.43
CA ASP A 4 13.47 -2.73 -10.55
C ASP A 4 13.04 -4.05 -9.87
N LEU A 5 13.30 -4.14 -8.56
CA LEU A 5 13.13 -5.32 -7.75
C LEU A 5 11.65 -5.45 -7.40
N GLN A 6 10.99 -6.36 -8.09
CA GLN A 6 9.62 -6.77 -7.78
C GLN A 6 9.63 -7.71 -6.58
N LEU A 7 9.18 -7.19 -5.42
CA LEU A 7 9.18 -7.91 -4.16
C LEU A 7 7.74 -8.11 -3.66
N ASN A 8 7.42 -9.36 -3.33
CA ASN A 8 6.22 -9.71 -2.58
C ASN A 8 6.56 -9.72 -1.08
N LEU A 9 5.79 -8.99 -0.28
CA LEU A 9 5.95 -8.92 1.18
C LEU A 9 4.87 -9.73 1.95
N VAL A 10 3.84 -10.22 1.27
CA VAL A 10 2.75 -11.00 1.88
C VAL A 10 3.30 -12.36 2.32
N ALA A 11 3.10 -12.70 3.59
CA ALA A 11 3.50 -13.99 4.17
C ALA A 11 4.99 -14.37 4.02
N ASN A 12 5.88 -13.40 3.80
CA ASN A 12 7.31 -13.65 3.69
C ASN A 12 8.01 -13.57 5.06
N ASN A 13 9.00 -14.44 5.29
CA ASN A 13 9.86 -14.44 6.48
C ASN A 13 11.27 -13.96 6.08
N PHE A 14 11.40 -12.70 5.66
CA PHE A 14 12.70 -12.12 5.32
C PHE A 14 13.31 -11.45 6.57
N THR A 15 14.61 -11.64 6.75
CA THR A 15 15.40 -10.94 7.77
C THR A 15 16.29 -9.95 7.03
N ILE A 16 16.18 -8.66 7.34
CA ILE A 16 17.10 -7.66 6.78
C ILE A 16 18.22 -7.49 7.81
N GLU A 17 19.27 -8.28 7.64
CA GLU A 17 20.51 -8.04 8.37
C GLU A 17 21.13 -6.74 7.84
N SER A 18 21.56 -5.86 8.74
CA SER A 18 22.11 -4.51 8.45
C SER A 18 23.44 -4.52 7.67
N SER A 19 23.83 -5.66 7.12
CA SER A 19 25.07 -5.90 6.38
C SER A 19 24.92 -5.38 4.95
N ASN A 20 25.18 -4.09 4.73
CA ASN A 20 25.42 -3.48 3.41
C ASN A 20 24.45 -3.90 2.29
N SER A 21 23.15 -4.01 2.55
CA SER A 21 22.18 -4.42 1.53
C SER A 21 21.77 -3.23 0.66
N SER A 22 22.65 -2.80 -0.25
CA SER A 22 22.34 -1.85 -1.33
C SER A 22 21.24 -2.35 -2.30
N VAL A 23 20.78 -3.59 -2.10
CA VAL A 23 19.83 -4.33 -2.94
C VAL A 23 18.38 -4.19 -2.46
N LEU A 24 18.15 -3.98 -1.15
CA LEU A 24 16.80 -3.91 -0.60
C LEU A 24 16.34 -2.45 -0.53
N PRO A 25 15.14 -2.11 -1.05
CA PRO A 25 14.67 -0.74 -1.00
C PRO A 25 14.32 -0.32 0.44
N SER A 26 14.45 0.98 0.71
CA SER A 26 14.25 1.56 2.05
C SER A 26 12.84 1.33 2.60
N GLY A 27 12.70 1.38 3.92
CA GLY A 27 11.39 1.34 4.60
C GLY A 27 10.89 -0.07 4.95
N LEU A 28 11.62 -1.13 4.58
CA LEU A 28 11.22 -2.51 4.87
C LEU A 28 11.48 -2.96 6.32
N SER A 29 12.21 -2.18 7.12
CA SER A 29 12.55 -2.55 8.51
C SER A 29 11.31 -2.84 9.35
N CYS A 30 10.23 -2.08 9.16
CA CYS A 30 8.97 -2.26 9.88
C CYS A 30 8.03 -3.33 9.32
N LEU A 31 8.38 -3.94 8.20
CA LEU A 31 7.60 -4.99 7.55
C LEU A 31 8.14 -6.39 7.85
N GLN A 32 9.26 -6.49 8.57
CA GLN A 32 9.83 -7.77 8.99
C GLN A 32 9.01 -8.42 10.10
N ARG A 33 8.79 -9.73 9.96
CA ARG A 33 8.15 -10.55 10.99
C ARG A 33 8.97 -10.49 12.29
N ASN A 34 8.31 -10.28 13.42
CA ASN A 34 8.92 -10.16 14.76
C ASN A 34 9.85 -8.94 14.95
N PHE A 35 9.88 -7.98 14.01
CA PHE A 35 10.60 -6.73 14.21
C PHE A 35 9.72 -5.71 14.94
N LEU A 36 10.29 -5.08 15.95
CA LEU A 36 9.55 -4.25 16.89
C LEU A 36 9.59 -2.79 16.44
N CYS A 37 8.84 -2.46 15.40
CA CYS A 37 8.71 -1.07 14.97
C CYS A 37 7.80 -0.25 15.87
N ASN A 38 8.17 1.02 16.05
CA ASN A 38 7.40 2.00 16.82
C ASN A 38 7.05 1.53 18.24
N ARG A 39 8.00 0.88 18.95
CA ARG A 39 7.85 0.52 20.38
C ARG A 39 7.59 1.77 21.24
N GLY A 40 6.68 1.63 22.20
CA GLY A 40 6.32 2.71 23.13
C GLY A 40 4.97 3.31 22.78
N SER A 41 4.82 4.61 22.98
CA SER A 41 3.58 5.32 22.65
C SER A 41 3.31 5.23 21.15
N PRO A 42 2.10 4.84 20.73
CA PRO A 42 1.79 4.71 19.32
C PRO A 42 1.84 6.10 18.66
N ILE A 43 2.80 6.30 17.75
CA ILE A 43 2.97 7.55 17.01
C ILE A 43 2.10 7.61 15.74
N TYR A 44 1.63 6.46 15.25
CA TYR A 44 0.91 6.32 13.97
C TYR A 44 -0.33 5.42 14.10
N TYR A 45 -1.18 5.64 15.09
CA TYR A 45 -2.38 4.82 15.33
C TYR A 45 -3.61 5.27 14.53
N ASN A 46 -3.67 6.52 14.07
CA ASN A 46 -4.84 7.13 13.46
C ASN A 46 -4.55 7.60 12.02
N PHE A 47 -4.76 6.75 11.05
CA PHE A 47 -4.59 7.09 9.64
C PHE A 47 -5.78 6.59 8.82
N ALA A 48 -6.02 7.24 7.70
CA ALA A 48 -6.99 6.82 6.72
C ALA A 48 -6.29 6.79 5.35
N ILE A 49 -6.62 5.80 4.53
CA ILE A 49 -5.99 5.60 3.22
C ILE A 49 -7.07 5.64 2.15
N LYS A 50 -6.81 6.39 1.07
CA LYS A 50 -7.63 6.37 -0.14
C LYS A 50 -7.04 5.37 -1.12
N CYS A 51 -7.54 4.13 -1.10
CA CYS A 51 -7.08 3.04 -1.97
C CYS A 51 -7.28 3.36 -3.46
N GLY A 52 -6.23 3.19 -4.27
CA GLY A 52 -6.26 3.34 -5.72
C GLY A 52 -6.44 4.78 -6.23
N SER A 53 -6.21 5.81 -5.42
CA SER A 53 -6.42 7.22 -5.82
C SER A 53 -5.52 8.18 -5.03
N PRO A 54 -5.30 9.42 -5.54
CA PRO A 54 -4.57 10.45 -4.81
C PRO A 54 -5.21 10.80 -3.46
N GLN A 55 -4.45 11.56 -2.67
CA GLN A 55 -4.89 12.03 -1.36
C GLN A 55 -6.12 12.92 -1.51
N ILE A 56 -7.02 12.81 -0.54
CA ILE A 56 -8.22 13.64 -0.49
C ILE A 56 -8.56 14.02 0.95
N ILE A 57 -9.24 15.16 1.09
CA ILE A 57 -9.67 15.75 2.36
C ILE A 57 -11.17 16.01 2.21
N TYR A 58 -11.97 15.55 3.18
CA TYR A 58 -13.43 15.53 3.11
C TYR A 58 -14.09 16.24 4.29
N SER A 59 -15.40 15.98 4.47
CA SER A 59 -16.21 16.37 5.60
C SER A 59 -15.65 15.76 6.89
N ASN A 60 -15.23 16.61 7.83
CA ASN A 60 -14.30 16.31 8.93
C ASN A 60 -12.83 16.34 8.48
N PRO A 61 -11.91 16.95 9.24
CA PRO A 61 -10.52 17.22 8.82
C PRO A 61 -9.64 15.95 8.83
N ILE A 62 -10.19 14.82 8.39
CA ILE A 62 -9.48 13.58 8.16
C ILE A 62 -8.80 13.67 6.80
N VAL A 63 -7.49 13.49 6.80
CA VAL A 63 -6.71 13.31 5.57
C VAL A 63 -6.73 11.83 5.21
N TYR A 64 -7.25 11.52 4.04
CA TYR A 64 -7.16 10.18 3.45
C TYR A 64 -5.91 10.15 2.59
N GLU A 65 -4.84 9.55 3.12
CA GLU A 65 -3.53 9.49 2.49
C GLU A 65 -3.59 8.72 1.15
N ARG A 66 -2.79 9.16 0.18
CA ARG A 66 -2.78 8.60 -1.18
C ARG A 66 -2.36 7.14 -1.19
N ASP A 67 -3.07 6.30 -1.92
CA ASP A 67 -2.60 4.98 -2.34
C ASP A 67 -2.76 4.84 -3.85
N SER A 68 -1.97 5.61 -4.59
CA SER A 68 -2.02 5.67 -6.06
C SER A 68 -0.70 5.29 -6.72
N GLU A 69 0.19 4.63 -5.99
CA GLU A 69 1.43 4.12 -6.58
C GLU A 69 1.13 3.00 -7.57
N ALA A 70 1.81 3.05 -8.71
CA ALA A 70 1.69 2.02 -9.74
C ALA A 70 2.43 0.77 -9.25
N LEU A 71 1.67 -0.19 -8.70
CA LEU A 71 2.20 -1.48 -8.26
C LEU A 71 1.91 -2.53 -9.32
N GLY A 72 2.91 -3.35 -9.62
CA GLY A 72 2.79 -4.52 -10.49
C GLY A 72 2.40 -5.80 -9.73
N PRO A 73 2.50 -6.97 -10.36
CA PRO A 73 2.11 -8.28 -9.80
C PRO A 73 2.90 -8.70 -8.56
N ALA A 74 4.04 -8.08 -8.30
CA ALA A 74 4.81 -8.23 -7.09
C ALA A 74 5.46 -6.90 -6.79
N GLY A 75 4.80 -6.07 -5.99
CA GLY A 75 5.27 -4.73 -5.71
C GLY A 75 4.85 -4.28 -4.34
N TYR A 76 5.57 -3.31 -3.81
CA TYR A 76 5.21 -2.65 -2.57
C TYR A 76 5.53 -1.18 -2.64
N TYR A 77 4.91 -0.43 -1.74
CA TYR A 77 5.21 0.97 -1.50
C TYR A 77 5.21 1.21 0.01
N VAL A 78 6.20 1.97 0.47
CA VAL A 78 6.27 2.48 1.84
C VAL A 78 6.21 3.99 1.74
N THR A 79 5.38 4.61 2.56
CA THR A 79 5.33 6.07 2.68
C THR A 79 6.68 6.64 3.12
N ASN A 80 6.98 7.87 2.71
CA ASN A 80 8.21 8.56 3.14
C ASN A 80 8.29 8.76 4.67
N THR A 81 7.12 8.79 5.33
CA THR A 81 7.01 8.88 6.80
C THR A 81 7.19 7.52 7.48
N ASN A 82 7.30 6.42 6.72
CA ASN A 82 7.25 5.04 7.20
C ASN A 82 6.01 4.77 8.09
N ARG A 83 4.91 5.50 7.85
CA ARG A 83 3.68 5.44 8.65
C ARG A 83 2.87 4.19 8.33
N TRP A 84 2.73 3.92 7.04
CA TRP A 84 2.08 2.75 6.49
C TRP A 84 2.76 2.34 5.18
N ALA A 85 2.44 1.12 4.76
CA ALA A 85 2.90 0.52 3.52
C ALA A 85 1.79 -0.31 2.90
N VAL A 86 1.91 -0.55 1.60
CA VAL A 86 1.01 -1.42 0.83
C VAL A 86 1.85 -2.39 0.02
N SER A 87 1.38 -3.62 -0.11
CA SER A 87 1.95 -4.64 -0.99
C SER A 87 0.88 -5.20 -1.91
N ASN A 88 1.24 -5.47 -3.15
CA ASN A 88 0.36 -6.03 -4.16
C ASN A 88 0.97 -7.29 -4.75
N VAL A 89 0.12 -8.32 -4.92
CA VAL A 89 0.54 -9.65 -5.38
C VAL A 89 -0.41 -10.20 -6.44
N GLY A 90 0.14 -11.00 -7.33
CA GLY A 90 -0.60 -11.87 -8.24
C GLY A 90 -0.77 -11.30 -9.64
N LEU A 91 -1.04 -12.22 -10.55
CA LEU A 91 -1.38 -11.94 -11.94
C LEU A 91 -2.83 -12.32 -12.18
N PHE A 92 -3.56 -11.47 -12.91
CA PHE A 92 -4.88 -11.83 -13.41
C PHE A 92 -4.71 -12.79 -14.59
N ALA A 93 -5.24 -14.00 -14.49
CA ALA A 93 -5.03 -15.07 -15.49
C ALA A 93 -5.43 -14.66 -16.91
N ASP A 94 -6.44 -13.80 -17.05
CA ASP A 94 -7.06 -13.45 -18.33
C ASP A 94 -6.68 -12.06 -18.87
N SER A 95 -5.67 -11.39 -18.30
CA SER A 95 -5.30 -10.02 -18.71
C SER A 95 -3.86 -9.89 -19.20
N ASN A 96 -3.71 -9.45 -20.45
CA ASN A 96 -2.41 -9.06 -21.03
C ASN A 96 -1.93 -7.69 -20.53
N ILE A 97 -2.82 -6.88 -19.94
CA ILE A 97 -2.52 -5.56 -19.37
C ILE A 97 -3.17 -5.50 -17.98
N PRO A 98 -2.55 -6.12 -16.96
CA PRO A 98 -3.13 -6.19 -15.63
C PRO A 98 -3.28 -4.78 -15.04
N GLN A 99 -4.48 -4.49 -14.53
CA GLN A 99 -4.78 -3.27 -13.80
C GLN A 99 -4.87 -3.61 -12.31
N TYR A 100 -4.19 -2.83 -11.47
CA TYR A 100 -4.16 -3.04 -10.01
C TYR A 100 -4.95 -1.98 -9.25
N THR A 101 -5.74 -1.20 -9.98
CA THR A 101 -6.71 -0.25 -9.46
C THR A 101 -8.02 -0.41 -10.22
N SER A 102 -9.13 -0.35 -9.50
CA SER A 102 -10.48 -0.36 -10.07
C SER A 102 -11.18 0.95 -9.72
N SER A 103 -12.01 1.44 -10.64
CA SER A 103 -12.86 2.60 -10.43
C SER A 103 -14.30 2.29 -10.79
N SER A 104 -15.23 2.99 -10.14
CA SER A 104 -16.66 2.89 -10.37
C SER A 104 -17.28 4.29 -10.46
N SER A 105 -18.18 4.46 -11.42
CA SER A 105 -19.03 5.63 -11.56
C SER A 105 -20.41 5.45 -10.90
N SER A 106 -20.63 4.33 -10.20
CA SER A 106 -21.89 4.08 -9.49
C SER A 106 -22.15 5.16 -8.44
N GLN A 107 -23.41 5.56 -8.33
CA GLN A 107 -23.83 6.47 -7.27
C GLN A 107 -23.70 5.79 -5.92
N VAL A 108 -22.96 6.42 -5.01
CA VAL A 108 -22.78 5.97 -3.63
C VAL A 108 -23.70 6.80 -2.73
N THR A 109 -24.58 6.13 -2.01
CA THR A 109 -25.57 6.77 -1.11
C THR A 109 -25.29 6.42 0.35
N GLY A 110 -25.87 7.17 1.29
CA GLY A 110 -25.70 6.90 2.73
C GLY A 110 -24.38 7.39 3.33
N THR A 111 -23.63 8.23 2.62
CA THR A 111 -22.38 8.85 3.09
C THR A 111 -22.30 10.30 2.65
N LEU A 112 -21.56 11.13 3.40
CA LEU A 112 -21.24 12.52 3.01
C LEU A 112 -20.07 12.57 2.01
N ASP A 113 -19.30 11.49 1.90
CA ASP A 113 -18.05 11.45 1.14
C ASP A 113 -18.08 10.31 0.09
N PRO A 114 -18.97 10.38 -0.93
CA PRO A 114 -19.18 9.29 -1.89
C PRO A 114 -17.96 8.98 -2.74
N GLU A 115 -17.13 9.98 -3.02
CA GLU A 115 -15.88 9.86 -3.78
C GLU A 115 -14.84 8.94 -3.09
N LEU A 116 -14.95 8.71 -1.76
CA LEU A 116 -14.13 7.69 -1.07
C LEU A 116 -14.30 6.29 -1.64
N PHE A 117 -15.48 5.98 -2.15
CA PHE A 117 -15.87 4.62 -2.55
C PHE A 117 -15.81 4.40 -4.07
N GLN A 118 -15.38 5.41 -4.83
CA GLN A 118 -15.31 5.33 -6.29
C GLN A 118 -14.05 4.63 -6.81
N THR A 119 -13.04 4.39 -5.96
CA THR A 119 -11.82 3.71 -6.36
C THR A 119 -11.37 2.71 -5.30
N ALA A 120 -10.71 1.65 -5.75
CA ALA A 120 -10.07 0.67 -4.91
C ALA A 120 -8.74 0.21 -5.53
N ARG A 121 -7.78 -0.17 -4.68
CA ARG A 121 -6.65 -1.01 -5.11
C ARG A 121 -7.11 -2.46 -5.15
N ILE A 122 -6.74 -3.19 -6.18
CA ILE A 122 -7.09 -4.60 -6.37
C ILE A 122 -5.82 -5.44 -6.53
N SER A 123 -5.85 -6.67 -6.01
CA SER A 123 -4.73 -7.61 -6.04
C SER A 123 -5.26 -9.00 -6.39
N ALA A 124 -4.67 -9.65 -7.40
CA ALA A 124 -5.08 -11.00 -7.82
C ALA A 124 -4.72 -12.08 -6.78
N GLY A 125 -3.73 -11.81 -5.93
CA GLY A 125 -3.31 -12.69 -4.83
C GLY A 125 -3.94 -12.35 -3.48
N SER A 126 -4.96 -11.49 -3.44
CA SER A 126 -5.74 -11.27 -2.21
C SER A 126 -6.72 -12.43 -2.01
N LEU A 127 -6.72 -13.00 -0.80
CA LEU A 127 -7.72 -13.98 -0.36
C LEU A 127 -8.97 -13.28 0.22
#